data_AF-A0A7W7S0V0-F1
#
_entry.id   AF-A0A7W7S0V0-F1
#
_cell.length_a   1.000
_cell.length_b   1.000
_cell.length_c   1.000
_cell.angle_alpha   90.00
_cell.angle_beta   90.00
_cell.angle_gamma   90.00
#
_symmetry.space_group_name_H-M   'P 1'
#
loop_
_entity.id
_entity.type
_entity.pdbx_description
1 polymer ?
#
loop_
_entity_poly.entity_id
_entity_poly.type
_entity_poly.pdbx_seq_one_letter_code
_entity_poly.pdbx_strand_id
1 'polypeptide(L)'
;MSGHPPRNAICLGGPCHGMLTHIDQDIGTLTVPVPRRSPGEPEVGARYRVTRERVHHPCHAEPFIALHWADSPGPACLCGCGPYEGVFPEA
;
A
#
# COMPACT_ATOMS: atom_id res chain seq x y z
N MET A 1 2.98 -9.24 28.79
CA MET A 1 3.36 -8.12 27.89
C MET A 1 2.81 -8.48 26.52
N SER A 2 1.75 -7.84 26.07
CA SER A 2 1.12 -8.13 24.79
C SER A 2 2.08 -7.72 23.68
N GLY A 3 2.89 -8.69 23.21
CA GLY A 3 4.01 -8.50 22.30
C GLY A 3 3.57 -8.25 20.87
N HIS A 4 2.80 -7.20 20.63
CA HIS A 4 2.62 -6.71 19.28
C HIS A 4 3.87 -5.93 18.87
N PRO A 5 4.51 -6.28 17.74
CA PRO A 5 5.67 -5.54 17.26
C PRO A 5 5.31 -4.06 17.06
N PRO A 6 6.22 -3.13 17.36
CA PRO A 6 5.97 -1.71 17.20
C PRO A 6 5.64 -1.42 15.74
N ARG A 7 4.53 -0.74 15.46
CA ARG A 7 4.15 -0.40 14.08
C ARG A 7 5.24 0.47 13.48
N ASN A 8 5.74 0.11 12.30
CA ASN A 8 6.86 0.77 11.62
C ASN A 8 6.49 1.27 10.22
N ALA A 9 5.26 1.06 9.76
CA ALA A 9 4.81 1.45 8.44
C ALA A 9 3.44 2.15 8.46
N ILE A 10 3.21 3.05 7.50
CA ILE A 10 1.96 3.78 7.29
C ILE A 10 1.46 3.59 5.86
N CYS A 11 0.17 3.29 5.72
CA CYS A 11 -0.50 3.17 4.43
C CYS A 11 -0.86 4.55 3.88
N LEU A 12 -0.42 4.84 2.66
CA LEU A 12 -0.67 6.06 1.92
C LEU A 12 -1.53 5.75 0.69
N GLY A 13 -2.72 6.33 0.68
CA GLY A 13 -3.73 6.17 -0.37
C GLY A 13 -4.57 4.91 -0.19
N GLY A 14 -5.55 4.72 -1.08
CA GLY A 14 -6.40 3.54 -1.09
C GLY A 14 -7.31 3.40 0.15
N PRO A 15 -7.90 2.21 0.35
CA PRO A 15 -8.88 1.98 1.40
C PRO A 15 -8.28 1.96 2.82
N CYS A 16 -6.97 1.75 2.95
CA CYS A 16 -6.26 1.71 4.24
C CYS A 16 -5.47 3.00 4.52
N HIS A 17 -5.74 4.13 3.84
CA HIS A 17 -5.00 5.38 4.05
C HIS A 17 -4.94 5.78 5.54
N GLY A 18 -3.74 6.12 6.03
CA GLY A 18 -3.49 6.48 7.42
C GLY A 18 -3.36 5.30 8.39
N MET A 19 -3.56 4.07 7.92
CA MET A 19 -3.45 2.88 8.76
C MET A 19 -1.98 2.55 9.05
N LEU A 20 -1.67 2.37 10.34
CA LEU A 20 -0.36 1.96 10.81
C LEU A 20 -0.27 0.43 10.91
N THR A 21 0.78 -0.14 10.35
CA THR A 21 1.04 -1.59 10.38
C THR A 21 2.50 -1.88 10.69
N HIS A 22 2.81 -3.12 11.05
CA HIS A 22 4.19 -3.60 11.12
C HIS A 22 4.51 -4.40 9.86
N ILE A 23 5.68 -4.15 9.28
CA ILE A 23 6.22 -4.90 8.15
C ILE A 23 7.68 -5.27 8.44
N ASP A 24 8.06 -6.47 8.04
CA ASP A 24 9.46 -6.92 8.06
C ASP A 24 10.15 -6.72 6.70
N GLN A 25 9.38 -6.36 5.67
CA GLN A 25 9.85 -6.21 4.30
C GLN A 25 10.24 -4.76 4.02
N ASP A 26 11.38 -4.55 3.34
CA ASP A 26 11.91 -3.21 3.04
C ASP A 26 11.49 -2.68 1.65
N ILE A 27 11.31 -3.56 0.66
CA ILE A 27 10.80 -3.23 -0.69
C ILE A 27 9.92 -4.38 -1.21
N GLY A 28 8.82 -4.05 -1.90
CA GLY A 28 8.02 -5.00 -2.67
C GLY A 28 6.54 -4.64 -2.66
N THR A 29 5.65 -5.63 -2.82
CA THR A 29 4.20 -5.43 -2.68
C THR A 29 3.68 -6.39 -1.61
N LEU A 30 2.85 -5.88 -0.71
CA LEU A 30 2.18 -6.67 0.32
C LEU A 30 0.68 -6.41 0.30
N THR A 31 -0.07 -7.36 0.85
CA THR A 31 -1.53 -7.23 0.99
C THR A 31 -1.85 -6.82 2.42
N VAL A 32 -2.46 -5.65 2.56
CA VAL A 32 -2.95 -5.11 3.83
C VAL A 32 -4.43 -5.49 3.98
N PRO A 33 -4.84 -6.13 5.08
CA PRO A 33 -6.25 -6.43 5.31
C PRO A 33 -7.03 -5.11 5.50
N VAL A 34 -8.10 -4.94 4.73
CA VAL A 34 -8.99 -3.79 4.86
C VAL A 34 -9.91 -4.03 6.06
N PRO A 35 -9.98 -3.09 7.03
CA PRO A 35 -10.91 -3.21 8.15
C PRO A 35 -12.35 -3.34 7.64
N ARG A 36 -13.01 -4.44 8.01
CA ARG A 36 -14.44 -4.65 7.70
C ARG A 36 -15.27 -3.60 8.40
N ARG A 37 -16.24 -2.99 7.70
CA ARG A 37 -17.18 -2.05 8.33
C ARG A 37 -18.38 -2.78 8.92
N SER A 38 -18.71 -3.95 8.38
CA SER A 38 -19.82 -4.78 8.85
C SER A 38 -19.46 -6.27 8.93
N PRO A 39 -20.05 -7.02 9.89
CA PRO A 39 -19.76 -8.44 10.11
C PRO A 39 -20.24 -9.39 8.99
N GLY A 40 -20.79 -8.88 7.89
CA GLY A 40 -21.16 -9.66 6.69
C GLY A 40 -20.34 -9.34 5.45
N GLU A 41 -19.40 -8.40 5.52
CA GLU A 41 -18.56 -8.05 4.38
C GLU A 41 -17.41 -9.07 4.22
N PRO A 42 -17.07 -9.47 2.98
CA PRO A 42 -15.93 -10.33 2.73
C PRO A 42 -14.64 -9.67 3.25
N GLU A 43 -13.67 -10.49 3.70
CA GLU A 43 -12.32 -9.93 3.92
C GLU A 43 -11.75 -9.52 2.58
N VAL A 44 -11.44 -8.23 2.44
CA VAL A 44 -10.77 -7.71 1.26
C VAL A 44 -9.35 -7.33 1.67
N GLY A 45 -8.38 -7.79 0.90
CA GLY A 45 -6.99 -7.36 1.01
C GLY A 45 -6.69 -6.28 -0.01
N ALA A 46 -6.12 -5.16 0.42
CA ALA A 46 -5.65 -4.10 -0.46
C ALA A 46 -4.14 -4.24 -0.70
N ARG A 47 -3.70 -4.15 -1.95
CA ARG A 47 -2.28 -4.26 -2.30
C ARG A 47 -1.59 -2.92 -2.11
N TYR A 48 -0.48 -2.92 -1.38
CA TYR A 48 0.37 -1.76 -1.14
C TYR A 48 1.81 -2.07 -1.54
N ARG A 49 2.47 -1.12 -2.18
CA ARG A 49 3.90 -1.14 -2.49
C ARG A 49 4.67 -0.61 -1.30
N VAL A 50 5.57 -1.44 -0.78
CA VAL A 50 6.58 -1.03 0.18
C VAL A 50 7.65 -0.24 -0.56
N THR A 51 7.88 0.97 -0.09
CA THR A 51 8.93 1.85 -0.61
C THR A 51 9.95 2.11 0.48
N ARG A 52 11.16 2.55 0.10
CA ARG A 52 12.16 3.05 1.07
C ARG A 52 11.84 4.44 1.62
N GLU A 53 10.74 5.04 1.18
CA GLU A 53 10.31 6.35 1.64
C GLU A 53 9.88 6.28 3.10
N ARG A 54 10.25 7.32 3.85
CA ARG A 54 10.03 7.44 5.28
C ARG A 54 9.25 8.71 5.58
N VAL A 55 8.15 8.58 6.29
CA VAL A 55 7.24 9.69 6.64
C VAL A 55 7.28 9.92 8.14
N HIS A 56 7.59 11.14 8.55
CA HIS A 56 7.40 11.57 9.93
C HIS A 56 5.91 11.80 10.19
N HIS A 57 5.38 11.06 11.16
CA HIS A 57 4.03 11.28 11.67
C HIS A 57 4.15 12.01 13.01
N PRO A 58 3.41 13.10 13.26
CA PRO A 58 3.55 13.91 14.47
C PRO A 58 3.31 13.15 15.78
N CYS A 59 2.63 12.00 15.72
CA CYS A 59 2.37 11.17 16.90
C CYS A 59 3.54 10.25 17.30
N HIS A 60 4.64 10.17 16.55
CA HIS A 60 5.78 9.32 16.87
C HIS A 60 7.11 10.03 16.58
N ALA A 61 8.11 9.74 17.41
CA ALA A 61 9.46 10.27 17.25
C ALA A 61 10.23 9.62 16.09
N GLU A 62 9.89 8.38 15.72
CA GLU A 62 10.52 7.67 14.61
C GLU A 62 9.69 7.74 13.33
N PRO A 63 10.33 7.87 12.15
CA PRO A 63 9.64 7.87 10.87
C PRO A 63 9.09 6.49 10.51
N PHE A 64 7.91 6.46 9.90
CA PHE A 64 7.28 5.25 9.38
C PHE A 64 7.66 5.00 7.92
N ILE A 65 7.79 3.73 7.54
CA ILE A 65 7.92 3.32 6.14
C ILE A 65 6.60 3.61 5.41
N ALA A 66 6.69 4.32 4.29
CA ALA A 66 5.54 4.64 3.46
C ALA A 66 5.14 3.45 2.57
N LEU A 67 3.91 2.99 2.76
CA LEU A 67 3.26 1.98 1.93
C LEU A 67 2.32 2.68 0.94
N HIS A 68 2.66 2.69 -0.34
CA HIS A 68 1.85 3.35 -1.37
C HIS A 68 0.82 2.38 -1.96
N TRP A 69 -0.42 2.82 -2.14
CA TRP A 69 -1.45 1.96 -2.72
C TRP A 69 -1.04 1.48 -4.12
N ALA A 70 -0.90 0.15 -4.28
CA ALA A 70 -0.36 -0.47 -5.50
C ALA A 70 -1.38 -0.51 -6.65
N ASP A 71 -2.66 -0.47 -6.30
CA ASP A 71 -3.81 -0.48 -7.21
C ASP A 71 -4.32 0.95 -7.49
N SER A 72 -3.63 1.98 -6.97
CA SER A 72 -3.75 3.28 -7.62
C SER A 72 -3.31 3.07 -9.06
N PRO A 73 -4.14 3.39 -10.08
CA PRO A 73 -3.54 3.78 -11.33
C PRO A 73 -2.57 4.87 -10.91
N GLY A 74 -1.26 4.65 -11.11
CA GLY A 74 -0.27 5.70 -10.83
C GLY A 74 -0.76 6.99 -11.49
N PRO A 75 -0.27 8.18 -11.11
CA PRO A 75 -0.50 9.34 -11.95
C PRO A 75 -0.17 8.87 -13.36
N ALA A 76 -1.18 8.76 -14.23
CA ALA A 76 -0.96 8.33 -15.59
C ALA A 76 0.16 9.23 -16.04
N CYS A 77 1.31 8.63 -16.35
CA CYS A 77 2.45 9.39 -16.81
C CYS A 77 1.89 10.38 -17.82
N LEU A 78 1.90 11.68 -17.50
CA LEU A 78 1.47 12.71 -18.45
C LEU A 78 2.43 12.74 -19.65
N CYS A 79 3.56 12.02 -19.56
CA CYS A 79 4.22 11.44 -20.73
C CYS A 79 3.49 10.15 -21.13
N GLY A 80 2.70 10.22 -22.20
CA GLY A 80 1.80 9.17 -22.70
C GLY A 80 2.44 7.83 -23.10
N CYS A 81 3.09 7.17 -22.16
CA CYS A 81 3.44 5.76 -22.22
C CYS A 81 2.26 5.00 -21.62
N GLY A 82 1.22 4.79 -22.44
CA GLY A 82 0.16 3.84 -22.12
C GLY A 82 0.74 2.44 -21.92
N PRO A 83 0.01 1.54 -21.25
CA PRO A 83 0.41 0.14 -21.20
C PRO A 83 0.50 -0.38 -22.64
N TYR A 84 1.62 -1.02 -22.96
CA TYR A 84 1.77 -1.82 -24.17
C TYR A 84 0.78 -3.00 -24.08
N GLU A 85 -0.47 -2.76 -24.43
CA GLU A 85 -1.42 -3.80 -24.84
C GLU A 85 -0.88 -4.31 -26.18
N GLY A 86 -0.11 -5.39 -26.10
CA GLY A 86 0.47 -6.06 -27.25
C GLY A 86 -0.62 -6.41 -28.27
N VAL A 87 -0.55 -5.73 -29.40
CA VAL A 87 -1.28 -6.03 -30.62
C VAL A 87 -0.69 -7.31 -31.24
N PHE A 88 -1.51 -8.33 -31.46
CA PHE A 88 -1.30 -9.33 -32.50
C PHE A 88 -2.63 -9.57 -33.24
N PRO A 89 -2.90 -8.92 -34.40
CA PRO A 89 -3.85 -9.45 -35.35
C PRO A 89 -3.19 -10.63 -36.07
N GLU A 90 -3.83 -11.80 -36.00
CA GLU A 90 -3.47 -12.94 -36.84
C GLU A 90 -3.58 -12.55 -38.33
N ALA A 91 -2.63 -13.07 -39.12
CA ALA A 91 -2.50 -12.88 -40.56
C ALA A 91 -3.41 -13.84 -41.35
#